data_AF-A0AAD8T5W0-F1
#
_entry.id   AF-A0AAD8T5W0-F1
#
_cell.length_a   1.000
_cell.length_b   1.000
_cell.length_c   1.000
_cell.angle_alpha   90.00
_cell.angle_beta   90.00
_cell.angle_gamma   90.00
#
_symmetry.space_group_name_H-M   'P 1'
#
loop_
_entity.id
_entity.type
_entity.pdbx_description
1 polymer ?
#
loop_
_entity_poly.entity_id
_entity_poly.type
_entity_poly.pdbx_seq_one_letter_code
_entity_poly.pdbx_strand_id
1 'polypeptide(L)'
;MRSAWNPANEVVWRKLEDNLFSVQFGCLADWDKAMNMGPCLFRNNYDLMMEEYDGFQNHRTIVLDKIVVWERVLQLLDKYLKEPVIRGI
;
A
#
# COMPACT_ATOMS: atom_id res chain seq x y z
N MET A 1 -8.52 6.39 -12.79
CA MET A 1 -8.56 5.91 -11.38
C MET A 1 -8.42 7.14 -10.49
N ARG A 2 -9.20 7.28 -9.40
CA ARG A 2 -9.02 8.42 -8.46
C ARG A 2 -8.11 7.93 -7.33
N SER A 3 -7.01 8.64 -7.08
CA SER A 3 -6.02 8.30 -6.05
C SER A 3 -6.62 8.45 -4.65
N ALA A 4 -6.43 7.44 -3.79
CA ALA A 4 -6.91 7.47 -2.40
C ALA A 4 -6.11 8.41 -1.49
N TRP A 5 -4.88 8.76 -1.88
CA TRP A 5 -3.91 9.47 -1.04
C TRP A 5 -4.16 10.98 -0.88
N ASN A 6 -5.17 11.53 -1.55
CA ASN A 6 -5.40 12.97 -1.66
C ASN A 6 -4.09 13.73 -2.00
N PRO A 7 -3.48 13.45 -3.16
CA PRO A 7 -2.19 14.00 -3.53
C PRO A 7 -2.29 15.50 -3.79
N ALA A 8 -1.21 16.23 -3.52
CA ALA A 8 -1.13 17.66 -3.80
C ALA A 8 -1.09 17.94 -5.31
N ASN A 9 -0.45 17.05 -6.08
CA ASN A 9 -0.38 17.13 -7.55
C ASN A 9 -1.15 15.99 -8.22
N GLU A 10 -1.45 16.16 -9.51
CA GLU A 10 -2.04 15.09 -10.30
C GLU A 10 -1.14 13.85 -10.31
N VAL A 11 -1.76 12.69 -10.16
CA VAL A 11 -1.09 11.39 -10.24
C VAL A 11 -1.39 10.78 -11.61
N VAL A 12 -0.34 10.49 -12.37
CA VAL A 12 -0.45 9.94 -13.72
C VAL A 12 -0.44 8.41 -13.65
N TRP A 13 -1.48 7.80 -14.20
CA TRP A 13 -1.64 6.35 -14.24
C TRP A 13 -1.40 5.85 -15.66
N ARG A 14 -0.61 4.79 -15.82
CA ARG A 14 -0.47 4.09 -17.11
C ARG A 14 -0.69 2.60 -16.89
N LYS A 15 -1.52 2.00 -17.74
CA LYS A 15 -1.72 0.55 -17.75
C LYS A 15 -0.52 -0.10 -18.42
N LEU A 16 0.11 -1.06 -17.74
CA LEU A 16 1.20 -1.86 -18.30
C LEU A 16 0.65 -3.18 -18.82
N GLU A 17 -0.14 -3.89 -18.01
CA GLU A 17 -0.79 -5.15 -18.35
C GLU A 17 -2.16 -5.24 -17.66
N ASP A 18 -2.83 -6.39 -17.75
CA ASP A 18 -4.05 -6.64 -16.97
C ASP A 18 -3.72 -6.68 -15.47
N ASN A 19 -4.41 -5.83 -14.70
CA ASN A 19 -4.18 -5.62 -13.27
C ASN A 19 -2.78 -5.09 -12.88
N LEU A 20 -1.99 -4.60 -13.84
CA LEU A 20 -0.68 -3.99 -13.58
C LEU A 20 -0.62 -2.55 -14.12
N PHE A 21 -0.28 -1.62 -13.23
CA PHE A 21 -0.25 -0.18 -13.54
C PHE A 21 1.03 0.46 -13.02
N SER A 22 1.61 1.36 -13.79
CA SER A 22 2.62 2.30 -13.27
C SER A 22 1.93 3.57 -12.77
N VAL A 23 2.38 4.07 -11.63
CA VAL A 23 1.86 5.28 -11.00
C VAL A 23 3.00 6.28 -10.88
N GLN A 24 2.82 7.47 -11.45
CA GLN A 24 3.80 8.55 -11.37
C GLN A 24 3.23 9.70 -10.56
N PHE A 25 3.95 10.09 -9.51
CA PHE A 25 3.56 11.18 -8.62
C PHE A 25 4.24 12.49 -9.04
N GLY A 26 3.51 13.60 -8.93
CA GLY A 26 4.03 14.93 -9.24
C GLY A 26 4.97 15.52 -8.18
N CYS A 27 5.07 14.91 -6.99
CA CYS A 27 6.06 15.28 -5.99
C CYS A 27 6.48 14.10 -5.10
N LEU A 28 7.65 14.23 -4.48
CA LEU A 28 8.21 13.19 -3.60
C LEU A 28 7.34 12.96 -2.35
N ALA A 29 6.71 14.01 -1.82
CA ALA A 29 5.86 13.90 -0.64
C ALA A 29 4.60 13.05 -0.91
N ASP A 30 3.99 13.20 -2.09
CA ASP A 30 2.83 12.38 -2.47
C ASP A 30 3.23 10.91 -2.68
N TRP A 31 4.40 10.67 -3.28
CA TRP A 31 4.96 9.34 -3.43
C TRP A 31 5.27 8.68 -2.08
N ASP A 32 5.93 9.40 -1.17
CA ASP A 32 6.29 8.91 0.17
C ASP A 32 5.02 8.59 0.98
N LYS A 33 4.00 9.46 0.88
CA LYS A 33 2.68 9.20 1.48
C LYS A 33 2.03 7.94 0.93
N ALA A 34 2.12 7.70 -0.38
CA ALA A 34 1.54 6.52 -1.00
C ALA A 34 2.26 5.23 -0.62
N MET A 35 3.60 5.26 -0.53
CA MET A 35 4.41 4.08 -0.21
C MET A 35 4.42 3.77 1.30
N ASN A 36 4.47 4.80 2.16
CA ASN A 36 4.80 4.62 3.59
C ASN A 36 3.67 4.96 4.56
N MET A 37 2.69 5.80 4.20
CA MET A 37 1.64 6.24 5.15
C MET A 37 0.38 5.36 5.17
N GLY A 38 0.51 4.07 4.80
CA GLY A 38 -0.43 3.03 5.18
C GLY A 38 -1.09 2.25 4.03
N PRO A 39 -1.96 1.29 4.37
CA PRO A 39 -2.66 0.37 3.49
C PRO A 39 -3.45 1.11 2.44
N CYS A 40 -3.17 0.76 1.21
CA CYS A 40 -3.85 1.31 0.06
C CYS A 40 -5.01 0.38 -0.27
N LEU A 41 -6.12 0.56 0.45
CA LEU A 41 -7.36 -0.15 0.17
C LEU A 41 -8.02 0.45 -1.08
N PHE A 42 -8.09 -0.32 -2.15
CA PHE A 42 -8.84 0.02 -3.34
C PHE A 42 -10.29 -0.49 -3.22
N ARG A 43 -11.25 0.45 -3.30
CA ARG A 43 -12.71 0.16 -3.30
C ARG A 43 -13.16 -0.73 -2.12
N ASN A 44 -12.56 -0.57 -0.95
CA ASN A 44 -12.86 -1.31 0.29
C ASN A 44 -12.69 -2.84 0.27
N ASN A 45 -12.30 -3.45 -0.86
CA ASN A 45 -12.25 -4.92 -1.01
C ASN A 45 -10.97 -5.42 -1.72
N TYR A 46 -10.16 -4.55 -2.29
CA TYR A 46 -8.95 -4.95 -3.01
C TYR A 46 -7.73 -4.27 -2.40
N ASP A 47 -6.73 -5.07 -2.05
CA ASP A 47 -5.46 -4.59 -1.58
C ASP A 47 -4.57 -4.23 -2.77
N LEU A 48 -3.94 -3.05 -2.70
CA LEU A 48 -2.94 -2.65 -3.68
C LEU A 48 -1.56 -3.16 -3.26
N MET A 49 -0.93 -3.96 -4.11
CA MET A 49 0.50 -4.24 -4.05
C MET A 49 1.24 -3.14 -4.82
N MET A 50 2.21 -2.50 -4.17
CA MET A 50 2.98 -1.43 -4.77
C MET A 50 4.46 -1.63 -4.44
N GLU A 51 5.30 -1.38 -5.43
CA GLU A 51 6.74 -1.39 -5.31
C GLU A 51 7.32 -0.21 -6.10
N GLU A 52 8.53 0.20 -5.73
CA GLU A 52 9.22 1.27 -6.44
C GLU A 52 9.49 0.85 -7.89
N TYR A 53 9.21 1.77 -8.82
CA TYR A 53 9.44 1.55 -10.23
C TYR A 53 10.13 2.76 -10.85
N ASP A 54 11.29 2.52 -11.45
CA ASP A 54 12.11 3.54 -12.10
C ASP A 54 11.60 3.95 -13.49
N GLY A 55 10.69 3.17 -14.08
CA GLY A 55 10.16 3.41 -15.42
C GLY A 55 11.04 2.89 -16.56
N PHE A 56 12.20 2.29 -16.26
CA PHE A 56 13.16 1.79 -17.25
C PHE A 56 13.30 0.28 -17.22
N GLN A 57 13.25 -0.32 -16.03
CA GLN A 57 13.33 -1.76 -15.87
C GLN A 57 12.13 -2.46 -16.51
N ASN A 58 12.30 -3.73 -16.88
CA ASN A 58 11.18 -4.53 -17.33
C ASN A 58 10.19 -4.69 -16.17
N HIS A 59 8.96 -4.23 -16.34
CA HIS A 59 7.94 -4.32 -15.29
C HIS A 59 7.66 -5.76 -14.81
N ARG A 60 8.00 -6.79 -15.60
CA ARG A 60 7.86 -8.21 -15.20
C ARG A 60 8.95 -8.69 -14.25
N THR A 61 10.06 -7.96 -14.11
CA THR A 61 11.13 -8.33 -13.17
C THR A 61 10.90 -7.74 -11.78
N ILE A 62 9.91 -6.86 -11.63
CA ILE A 62 9.56 -6.24 -10.36
C ILE A 62 8.68 -7.22 -9.59
N VAL A 63 9.11 -7.57 -8.37
CA VAL A 63 8.42 -8.52 -7.52
C VAL A 63 7.39 -7.79 -6.67
N LEU A 64 6.11 -7.98 -6.97
CA LEU A 64 4.99 -7.48 -6.16
C LEU A 64 4.54 -8.58 -5.19
N ASP A 65 5.16 -8.70 -4.02
CA ASP A 65 4.91 -9.79 -3.06
C ASP A 65 4.41 -9.33 -1.68
N LYS A 66 4.28 -8.02 -1.46
CA LYS A 66 3.89 -7.43 -0.18
C LYS A 66 2.59 -6.65 -0.29
N ILE A 67 1.77 -6.84 0.75
CA ILE A 67 0.62 -5.97 1.03
C ILE A 67 0.82 -5.43 2.44
N VAL A 68 0.71 -4.12 2.58
CA VAL A 68 0.67 -3.46 3.89
C VAL A 68 -0.79 -3.30 4.28
N VAL A 69 -1.20 -3.93 5.40
CA VAL A 69 -2.56 -3.83 5.94
C VAL A 69 -2.54 -3.35 7.39
N TRP A 70 -3.51 -2.51 7.76
CA TRP A 70 -3.81 -2.16 9.15
C TRP A 70 -4.95 -3.07 9.57
N GLU A 71 -4.62 -4.20 10.19
CA GLU A 71 -5.63 -5.11 10.70
C GLU A 71 -5.79 -4.96 12.21
N ARG A 72 -7.05 -4.89 12.65
CA ARG A 72 -7.38 -5.01 14.07
C ARG A 72 -7.45 -6.49 14.42
N VAL A 73 -6.49 -6.98 15.20
CA VAL A 73 -6.56 -8.34 15.75
C VAL A 73 -7.64 -8.38 16.85
N LEU A 74 -8.80 -8.96 16.53
CA LEU A 74 -9.96 -8.95 17.43
C LEU A 74 -9.87 -9.99 18.55
N GLN A 75 -9.21 -11.12 18.33
CA GLN A 75 -8.97 -12.16 19.34
C GLN A 75 -7.62 -12.83 19.07
N LEU A 76 -6.62 -12.54 19.90
CA LEU A 76 -5.41 -13.37 20.00
C LEU A 76 -5.76 -14.61 20.81
N LEU A 77 -5.36 -15.79 20.35
CA LEU A 77 -5.41 -17.02 21.15
C LEU A 77 -4.72 -16.80 22.50
N ASP A 78 -5.29 -17.29 23.59
CA ASP A 78 -4.83 -17.01 24.97
C ASP A 78 -3.33 -17.27 25.19
N LYS A 79 -2.76 -18.23 24.45
CA LYS A 79 -1.34 -18.59 24.50
C LYS A 79 -0.38 -17.54 23.91
N TYR A 80 -0.91 -16.57 23.15
CA TYR A 80 -0.15 -15.49 22.50
C TYR A 80 -0.43 -14.12 23.15
N LEU A 81 -1.34 -14.05 24.11
CA LEU A 81 -1.58 -12.87 24.91
C LEU A 81 -0.44 -12.73 25.94
N LYS A 82 0.45 -11.76 25.75
CA LYS A 82 1.35 -11.33 26.82
C LYS A 82 0.53 -10.54 27.84
N GLU A 83 0.51 -10.99 29.10
CA GLU A 83 -0.21 -10.35 30.22
C GLU A 83 -0.13 -8.81 30.29
N PRO A 84 1.01 -8.15 30.03
CA PRO A 84 1.08 -6.68 30.09
C PRO A 84 0.30 -5.95 29.00
N VAL A 85 -0.15 -6.63 27.93
CA VAL A 85 -0.94 -6.00 26.84
C VAL A 85 -2.45 -6.01 27.16
N ILE A 86 -2.91 -6.91 28.02
CA ILE A 86 -4.34 -7.02 28.40
C ILE A 86 -4.74 -5.97 29.43
N ARG A 87 -3.81 -5.58 30.31
CA ARG A 87 -4.01 -4.50 31.27
C ARG A 87 -3.43 -3.23 30.66
N GLY A 88 -4.25 -2.49 29.92
CA GLY A 88 -3.88 -1.14 29.51
C GLY A 88 -3.39 -0.36 30.74
N ILE A 89 -2.09 -0.08 30.76
CA ILE A 89 -1.46 0.92 31.63
C ILE A 89 -1.17 2.12 30.72
#